data_AF-A0A3D4TI14-F1
#
_entry.id   AF-A0A3D4TI14-F1
#
_cell.length_a   1.000
_cell.length_b   1.000
_cell.length_c   1.000
_cell.angle_alpha   90.00
_cell.angle_beta   90.00
_cell.angle_gamma   90.00
#
_symmetry.space_group_name_H-M   'P 1'
#
loop_
_entity.id
_entity.type
_entity.pdbx_description
1 polymer ?
#
loop_
_entity_poly.entity_id
_entity_poly.type
_entity_poly.pdbx_seq_one_letter_code
_entity_poly.pdbx_strand_id
1 'polypeptide(L)'
;MKNRHAELALALILSLPMAATAVAADAPLAVSTKATTAANVKPVAADAQRVIPLQGAWNVRTFAGLQGRHGPIPADAFVRTADLGRLTDADRDALVAAGVKLDIDLRTADEEAQSPDLLAKDDRFAYQRISLMGTEKMDLQKMMASFPDSLGEAYVQWLGHSQPQFKQVFQRIAAQQDGAVLFHCTAGKDRTGII
;
A
#
# COMPACT_ATOMS: atom_id res chain seq x y z
N MET A 1 38.28 27.99 48.77
CA MET A 1 39.18 29.15 48.59
C MET A 1 39.74 29.08 47.17
N LYS A 2 39.55 30.09 46.30
CA LYS A 2 40.36 31.33 46.15
C LYS A 2 41.82 30.98 45.77
N ASN A 3 42.41 31.43 44.65
CA ASN A 3 42.33 32.72 43.94
C ASN A 3 42.20 32.52 42.40
N ARG A 4 41.40 33.29 41.62
CA ARG A 4 41.40 34.74 41.28
C ARG A 4 42.51 35.15 40.29
N HIS A 5 42.08 35.54 39.08
CA HIS A 5 42.42 36.72 38.22
C HIS A 5 43.88 37.22 38.15
N ALA A 6 44.39 37.85 37.08
CA ALA A 6 43.75 38.61 36.01
C ALA A 6 44.69 38.62 34.75
N GLU A 7 44.59 39.46 33.70
CA GLU A 7 43.78 40.67 33.47
C GLU A 7 43.37 40.85 31.97
N LEU A 8 43.72 41.96 31.30
CA LEU A 8 43.17 42.46 30.03
C LEU A 8 44.26 42.73 28.94
N ALA A 9 43.83 42.74 27.68
CA ALA A 9 44.37 43.63 26.65
C ALA A 9 43.21 44.18 25.79
N LEU A 10 43.15 45.51 25.68
CA LEU A 10 42.04 46.26 25.07
C LEU A 10 42.34 46.60 23.61
N ALA A 11 41.40 46.35 22.69
CA ALA A 11 41.44 46.89 21.32
C ALA A 11 40.04 47.32 20.88
N LEU A 12 39.88 48.63 20.65
CA LEU A 12 38.63 49.31 20.32
C LEU A 12 38.71 49.82 18.87
N ILE A 13 37.89 49.33 17.95
CA ILE A 13 37.69 49.94 16.62
C ILE A 13 36.19 50.04 16.30
N LEU A 14 35.83 51.16 15.68
CA LEU A 14 34.47 51.67 15.50
C LEU A 14 33.70 51.07 14.30
N SER A 15 32.37 51.23 14.39
CA SER A 15 31.43 51.63 13.32
C SER A 15 31.23 50.74 12.08
N LEU A 16 30.03 50.15 11.97
CA LEU A 16 28.91 50.67 11.14
C LEU A 16 27.74 49.65 11.15
N PRO A 17 26.46 50.07 11.19
CA PRO A 17 25.35 49.15 11.05
C PRO A 17 25.13 48.80 9.57
N MET A 18 25.41 47.56 9.16
CA MET A 18 24.82 47.04 7.92
C MET A 18 23.32 46.86 8.16
N ALA A 19 22.51 47.71 7.53
CA ALA A 19 21.08 47.51 7.44
C ALA A 19 20.82 46.25 6.59
N ALA A 20 20.52 45.13 7.25
CA ALA A 20 20.01 43.95 6.58
C ALA A 20 18.58 44.25 6.09
N THR A 21 18.44 44.59 4.81
CA THR A 21 17.13 44.63 4.14
C THR A 21 16.57 43.22 4.10
N ALA A 22 15.74 42.89 5.08
CA ALA A 22 14.92 41.69 5.04
C ALA A 22 13.95 41.79 3.86
N VAL A 23 14.28 41.10 2.76
CA VAL A 23 13.30 40.82 1.71
C VAL A 23 12.29 39.86 2.32
N ALA A 24 11.15 40.38 2.72
CA ALA A 24 9.97 39.57 2.99
C ALA A 24 9.57 38.93 1.65
N ALA A 25 9.94 37.67 1.46
CA ALA A 25 9.32 36.86 0.42
C ALA A 25 7.87 36.62 0.83
N ASP A 26 6.92 37.16 0.06
CA ASP A 26 5.50 36.89 0.26
C ASP A 26 5.27 35.37 0.23
N ALA A 27 4.98 34.80 1.39
CA ALA A 27 4.54 33.42 1.47
C ALA A 27 3.20 33.33 0.73
N PRO A 28 3.04 32.42 -0.26
CA PRO A 28 1.78 32.30 -0.98
C PRO A 28 0.66 31.96 0.02
N LEU A 29 -0.34 32.82 0.09
CA LEU A 29 -1.49 32.66 0.97
C LEU A 29 -2.09 31.28 0.79
N ALA A 30 -2.12 30.49 1.87
CA ALA A 30 -2.67 29.14 1.85
C ALA A 30 -4.15 29.20 1.46
N VAL A 31 -4.46 28.81 0.23
CA VAL A 31 -5.85 28.69 -0.25
C VAL A 31 -6.48 27.53 0.51
N SER A 32 -7.31 27.87 1.50
CA SER A 32 -8.10 26.92 2.26
C SER A 32 -9.16 26.28 1.37
N THR A 33 -8.78 25.21 0.67
CA THR A 33 -9.67 24.36 -0.10
C THR A 33 -10.55 23.58 0.88
N LYS A 34 -11.72 24.14 1.18
CA LYS A 34 -12.76 23.49 1.98
C LYS A 34 -13.03 22.11 1.39
N ALA A 35 -12.74 21.05 2.16
CA ALA A 35 -12.85 19.68 1.69
C ALA A 35 -14.29 19.37 1.26
N THR A 36 -14.51 19.29 -0.05
CA THR A 36 -15.78 18.79 -0.61
C THR A 36 -15.95 17.35 -0.16
N THR A 37 -17.09 17.03 0.44
CA THR A 37 -17.48 15.64 0.72
C THR A 37 -17.54 14.88 -0.61
N ALA A 38 -16.48 14.15 -0.93
CA ALA A 38 -16.39 13.40 -2.17
C ALA A 38 -17.46 12.31 -2.17
N ALA A 39 -18.50 12.49 -3.00
CA ALA A 39 -19.42 11.42 -3.30
C ALA A 39 -18.63 10.24 -3.87
N ASN A 40 -18.94 9.01 -3.44
CA ASN A 40 -18.26 7.81 -3.89
C ASN A 40 -18.17 7.80 -5.42
N VAL A 41 -16.93 7.78 -5.94
CA VAL A 41 -16.67 7.82 -7.38
C VAL A 41 -17.38 6.62 -8.02
N LYS A 42 -18.35 6.88 -8.89
CA LYS A 42 -19.00 5.81 -9.66
C LYS A 42 -17.92 5.15 -10.53
N PRO A 43 -17.81 3.80 -10.54
CA PRO A 43 -16.88 3.12 -11.43
C PRO A 43 -17.12 3.57 -12.87
N VAL A 44 -16.03 3.93 -13.56
CA VAL A 44 -16.09 4.21 -15.00
C VAL A 44 -16.56 2.93 -15.72
N ALA A 45 -17.28 3.03 -16.84
CA ALA A 45 -17.85 1.85 -17.51
C ALA A 45 -16.81 0.73 -17.79
N ALA A 46 -15.55 1.11 -18.07
CA ALA A 46 -14.43 0.17 -18.23
C ALA A 46 -14.08 -0.61 -16.95
N ASP A 47 -14.26 -0.03 -15.75
CA ASP A 47 -14.04 -0.72 -14.47
C ASP A 47 -15.14 -1.71 -14.12
N ALA A 48 -16.36 -1.49 -14.59
CA ALA A 48 -17.46 -2.44 -14.43
C ALA A 48 -17.19 -3.73 -15.22
N GLN A 49 -16.60 -3.62 -16.42
CA GLN A 49 -16.21 -4.75 -17.27
C GLN A 49 -15.09 -5.62 -16.70
N ARG A 50 -14.34 -5.13 -15.71
CA ARG A 50 -13.25 -5.86 -15.03
C ARG A 50 -13.69 -6.68 -13.83
N VAL A 51 -14.96 -6.58 -13.39
CA VAL A 51 -15.46 -7.32 -12.22
C VAL A 51 -15.59 -8.80 -12.53
N ILE A 52 -14.98 -9.64 -11.69
CA ILE A 52 -15.25 -11.09 -11.68
C ILE A 52 -16.33 -11.32 -10.61
N PRO A 53 -17.55 -11.76 -10.97
CA PRO A 53 -18.63 -11.90 -10.00
C PRO A 53 -18.45 -13.16 -9.15
N LEU A 54 -17.97 -13.01 -7.92
CA LEU A 54 -17.94 -14.06 -6.90
C LEU A 54 -18.97 -13.78 -5.81
N GLN A 55 -19.50 -14.83 -5.20
CA GLN A 55 -20.46 -14.76 -4.08
C GLN A 55 -19.74 -14.55 -2.74
N GLY A 56 -18.63 -15.27 -2.55
CA GLY A 56 -17.87 -15.31 -1.31
C GLY A 56 -16.75 -14.28 -1.16
N ALA A 57 -16.50 -13.43 -2.15
CA ALA A 57 -15.39 -12.48 -2.13
C ALA A 57 -15.76 -11.11 -2.73
N TRP A 58 -15.10 -10.05 -2.25
CA TRP A 58 -15.36 -8.67 -2.67
C TRP A 58 -14.19 -8.05 -3.42
N ASN A 59 -14.49 -6.99 -4.17
CA ASN A 59 -13.53 -6.24 -5.00
C ASN A 59 -12.71 -7.10 -5.98
N VAL A 60 -13.27 -8.26 -6.39
CA VAL A 60 -12.63 -9.20 -7.32
C VAL A 60 -12.59 -8.58 -8.73
N ARG A 61 -11.39 -8.32 -9.25
CA ARG A 61 -11.20 -7.66 -10.55
C ARG A 61 -10.01 -8.21 -11.30
N THR A 62 -10.18 -8.49 -12.60
CA THR A 62 -9.06 -8.67 -13.53
C THR A 62 -8.46 -7.32 -13.94
N PHE A 63 -7.21 -7.32 -14.37
CA PHE A 63 -6.55 -6.15 -14.98
C PHE A 63 -6.73 -6.10 -16.51
N ALA A 64 -7.50 -7.03 -17.10
CA ALA A 64 -7.80 -7.14 -18.51
C ALA A 64 -8.01 -5.77 -19.21
N GLY A 65 -7.24 -5.53 -20.28
CA GLY A 65 -7.41 -4.36 -21.15
C GLY A 65 -6.89 -3.03 -20.57
N LEU A 66 -6.42 -2.99 -19.32
CA LEU A 66 -5.69 -1.83 -18.79
C LEU A 66 -4.40 -1.63 -19.60
N GLN A 67 -4.04 -0.38 -19.87
CA GLN A 67 -2.87 -0.06 -20.68
C GLN A 67 -1.60 -0.16 -19.83
N GLY A 68 -0.81 -1.21 -20.05
CA GLY A 68 0.55 -1.35 -19.55
C GLY A 68 1.58 -0.78 -20.52
N ARG A 69 2.85 -0.77 -20.10
CA ARG A 69 3.99 -0.29 -20.91
C ARG A 69 4.13 -0.99 -22.26
N HIS A 70 3.69 -2.23 -22.37
CA HIS A 70 3.82 -3.09 -23.55
C HIS A 70 2.49 -3.32 -24.29
N GLY A 71 1.47 -2.49 -23.99
CA GLY A 71 0.11 -2.61 -24.53
C GLY A 71 -0.91 -3.08 -23.48
N PRO A 72 -2.11 -3.50 -23.90
CA PRO A 72 -3.16 -3.95 -23.00
C PRO A 72 -2.74 -5.18 -22.18
N ILE A 73 -3.02 -5.18 -20.88
CA ILE A 73 -2.76 -6.32 -19.99
C ILE A 73 -3.68 -7.51 -20.38
N PRO A 74 -3.14 -8.74 -20.53
CA PRO A 74 -3.93 -9.94 -20.81
C PRO A 74 -5.01 -10.22 -19.75
N ALA A 75 -6.08 -10.92 -20.13
CA ALA A 75 -7.21 -11.19 -19.23
C ALA A 75 -6.84 -12.13 -18.08
N ASP A 76 -5.87 -13.01 -18.34
CA ASP A 76 -5.30 -14.06 -17.53
C ASP A 76 -3.95 -13.67 -16.88
N ALA A 77 -3.63 -12.38 -16.81
CA ALA A 77 -2.39 -11.92 -16.16
C ALA A 77 -2.54 -11.73 -14.64
N PHE A 78 -3.53 -10.94 -14.22
CA PHE A 78 -3.65 -10.47 -12.83
C PHE A 78 -5.10 -10.40 -12.35
N VAL A 79 -5.32 -10.80 -11.10
CA VAL A 79 -6.56 -10.62 -10.36
C VAL A 79 -6.27 -9.96 -9.01
N ARG A 80 -7.03 -8.94 -8.63
CA ARG A 80 -7.07 -8.40 -7.25
C ARG A 80 -8.38 -8.77 -6.57
N THR A 81 -8.36 -8.93 -5.25
CA THR A 81 -9.57 -9.24 -4.46
C THR A 81 -9.38 -8.89 -2.97
N ALA A 82 -10.45 -8.98 -2.18
CA ALA A 82 -10.47 -8.95 -0.71
C ALA A 82 -10.12 -10.33 -0.10
N ASP A 83 -10.48 -10.59 1.16
CA ASP A 83 -10.30 -11.92 1.76
C ASP A 83 -11.12 -13.01 1.06
N LEU A 84 -10.62 -14.25 1.08
CA LEU A 84 -11.18 -15.40 0.37
C LEU A 84 -11.74 -16.48 1.31
N GLY A 85 -11.76 -16.25 2.62
CA GLY A 85 -12.24 -17.21 3.62
C GLY A 85 -13.73 -17.54 3.57
N ARG A 86 -14.45 -16.98 2.59
CA ARG A 86 -15.89 -17.17 2.36
C ARG A 86 -16.24 -17.66 0.95
N LEU A 87 -15.24 -17.98 0.11
CA LEU A 87 -15.45 -18.53 -1.24
C LEU A 87 -16.33 -19.77 -1.24
N THR A 88 -17.34 -19.79 -2.11
CA THR A 88 -18.09 -21.01 -2.46
C THR A 88 -17.29 -21.89 -3.42
N ASP A 89 -17.70 -23.15 -3.59
CA ASP A 89 -17.08 -24.04 -4.58
C ASP A 89 -17.16 -23.48 -6.00
N ALA A 90 -18.32 -22.90 -6.36
CA ALA A 90 -18.53 -22.21 -7.62
C ALA A 90 -17.62 -20.97 -7.79
N ASP A 91 -17.26 -20.29 -6.70
CA ASP A 91 -16.31 -19.17 -6.77
C ASP A 91 -14.88 -19.66 -7.03
N ARG A 92 -14.47 -20.79 -6.43
CA ARG A 92 -13.17 -21.42 -6.73
C ARG A 92 -13.12 -21.90 -8.18
N ASP A 93 -14.19 -22.50 -8.68
CA ASP A 93 -14.30 -22.90 -10.10
C ASP A 93 -14.26 -21.69 -11.04
N ALA A 94 -14.89 -20.57 -10.68
CA ALA A 94 -14.81 -19.32 -11.44
C ALA A 94 -13.39 -18.73 -11.47
N LEU A 95 -12.62 -18.85 -10.38
CA LEU A 95 -11.21 -18.45 -10.34
C LEU A 95 -10.32 -19.36 -11.20
N VAL A 96 -10.56 -20.68 -11.23
CA VAL A 96 -9.90 -21.60 -12.19
C VAL A 96 -10.24 -21.22 -13.62
N ALA A 97 -11.52 -20.91 -13.92
CA ALA A 97 -11.97 -20.50 -15.26
C ALA A 97 -11.42 -19.12 -15.68
N ALA A 98 -11.15 -18.23 -14.72
CA ALA A 98 -10.42 -16.98 -14.94
C ALA A 98 -8.89 -17.17 -15.11
N GLY A 99 -8.42 -18.42 -15.09
CA GLY A 99 -7.01 -18.77 -15.31
C GLY A 99 -6.11 -18.60 -14.09
N VAL A 100 -6.64 -18.36 -12.88
CA VAL A 100 -5.81 -18.16 -11.67
C VAL A 100 -5.03 -19.42 -11.34
N LYS A 101 -3.72 -19.26 -11.13
CA LYS A 101 -2.77 -20.34 -10.79
C LYS A 101 -1.95 -20.07 -9.54
N LEU A 102 -1.70 -18.80 -9.21
CA LEU A 102 -0.95 -18.39 -8.03
C LEU A 102 -1.81 -17.42 -7.21
N ASP A 103 -1.94 -17.69 -5.92
CA ASP A 103 -2.51 -16.79 -4.92
C ASP A 103 -1.40 -16.26 -4.00
N ILE A 104 -1.34 -14.93 -3.87
CA ILE A 104 -0.43 -14.20 -2.98
C ILE A 104 -1.25 -13.48 -1.91
N ASP A 105 -1.26 -14.07 -0.71
CA ASP A 105 -1.94 -13.54 0.46
C ASP A 105 -1.06 -12.53 1.20
N LEU A 106 -1.44 -11.25 1.15
CA LEU A 106 -0.69 -10.14 1.75
C LEU A 106 -1.03 -9.93 3.24
N ARG A 107 -1.84 -10.82 3.84
CA ARG A 107 -2.31 -10.70 5.23
C ARG A 107 -1.28 -11.17 6.27
N THR A 108 -1.45 -10.66 7.48
CA THR A 108 -0.73 -11.15 8.67
C THR A 108 -1.22 -12.56 9.05
N ALA A 109 -0.45 -13.28 9.87
CA ALA A 109 -0.86 -14.60 10.36
C ALA A 109 -2.14 -14.53 11.20
N ASP A 110 -2.29 -13.49 12.04
CA ASP A 110 -3.52 -13.29 12.83
C ASP A 110 -4.76 -13.06 11.95
N GLU A 111 -4.63 -12.38 10.82
CA GLU A 111 -5.72 -12.16 9.86
C GLU A 111 -6.09 -13.43 9.07
N GLU A 112 -5.09 -14.21 8.63
CA GLU A 112 -5.31 -15.51 7.98
C GLU A 112 -5.94 -16.49 8.96
N ALA A 113 -5.46 -16.59 10.20
CA ALA A 113 -6.05 -17.45 11.22
C ALA A 113 -7.51 -17.09 11.58
N GLN A 114 -7.93 -15.84 11.38
CA GLN A 114 -9.32 -15.38 11.59
C GLN A 114 -10.24 -15.62 10.39
N SER A 115 -9.70 -15.55 9.16
CA SER A 115 -10.43 -15.86 7.91
C SER A 115 -9.52 -16.73 7.02
N PRO A 116 -9.41 -18.05 7.28
CA PRO A 116 -8.44 -18.91 6.60
C PRO A 116 -8.62 -18.91 5.10
N ASP A 117 -7.54 -18.90 4.33
CA ASP A 117 -7.69 -18.89 2.88
C ASP A 117 -8.18 -20.24 2.34
N LEU A 118 -9.28 -20.22 1.60
CA LEU A 118 -9.88 -21.43 1.03
C LEU A 118 -9.15 -21.91 -0.24
N LEU A 119 -8.26 -21.09 -0.83
CA LEU A 119 -7.37 -21.52 -1.91
C LEU A 119 -6.11 -22.21 -1.38
N ALA A 120 -5.69 -21.93 -0.14
CA ALA A 120 -4.44 -22.45 0.44
C ALA A 120 -4.36 -23.98 0.60
N LYS A 121 -5.48 -24.68 0.42
CA LYS A 121 -5.61 -26.16 0.51
C LYS A 121 -6.23 -26.78 -0.74
N ASP A 122 -6.37 -26.01 -1.82
CA ASP A 122 -6.96 -26.45 -3.08
C ASP A 122 -5.83 -26.62 -4.12
N ASP A 123 -5.44 -27.86 -4.40
CA ASP A 123 -4.27 -28.23 -5.22
C ASP A 123 -4.27 -27.65 -6.65
N ARG A 124 -5.38 -27.02 -7.08
CA ARG A 124 -5.50 -26.29 -8.34
C ARG A 124 -4.76 -24.94 -8.33
N PHE A 125 -4.39 -24.45 -7.14
CA PHE A 125 -3.73 -23.16 -6.91
C PHE A 125 -2.42 -23.35 -6.14
N ALA A 126 -1.36 -22.68 -6.59
CA ALA A 126 -0.20 -22.43 -5.74
C ALA A 126 -0.54 -21.30 -4.76
N TYR A 127 -0.32 -21.50 -3.46
CA TYR A 127 -0.55 -20.48 -2.43
C TYR A 127 0.76 -19.99 -1.82
N GLN A 128 0.85 -18.68 -1.56
CA GLN A 128 1.92 -18.14 -0.72
C GLN A 128 1.47 -16.90 0.06
N ARG A 129 1.48 -17.00 1.40
CA ARG A 129 1.38 -15.84 2.29
C ARG A 129 2.68 -15.03 2.30
N ILE A 130 2.59 -13.74 2.01
CA ILE A 130 3.67 -12.75 2.10
C ILE A 130 3.12 -11.54 2.85
N SER A 131 3.10 -11.62 4.19
CA SER A 131 2.57 -10.56 5.07
C SER A 131 3.20 -9.20 4.78
N LEU A 132 2.42 -8.27 4.20
CA LEU A 132 2.82 -6.88 4.05
C LEU A 132 2.38 -6.07 5.27
N MET A 133 3.26 -5.15 5.69
CA MET A 133 2.95 -4.06 6.62
C MET A 133 2.54 -4.48 8.05
N GLY A 134 2.72 -5.76 8.40
CA GLY A 134 2.50 -6.26 9.75
C GLY A 134 3.61 -7.21 10.20
N THR A 135 3.97 -7.11 11.48
CA THR A 135 4.49 -8.24 12.25
C THR A 135 3.44 -9.36 12.27
N GLU A 136 3.85 -10.61 12.53
CA GLU A 136 2.92 -11.77 12.51
C GLU A 136 1.67 -11.57 13.40
N LYS A 137 1.78 -10.72 14.43
CA LYS A 137 0.64 -10.15 15.16
C LYS A 137 0.41 -8.68 14.83
N MET A 138 -0.86 -8.31 14.63
CA MET A 138 -1.28 -6.93 14.36
C MET A 138 -1.80 -6.25 15.63
N ASP A 139 -0.94 -5.47 16.29
CA ASP A 139 -1.33 -4.62 17.42
C ASP A 139 -1.97 -3.32 16.91
N LEU A 140 -3.31 -3.28 16.90
CA LEU A 140 -4.08 -2.12 16.45
C LEU A 140 -3.85 -0.88 17.32
N GLN A 141 -3.64 -1.02 18.63
CA GLN A 141 -3.42 0.12 19.52
C GLN A 141 -2.06 0.76 19.24
N LYS A 142 -1.02 -0.06 19.09
CA LYS A 142 0.32 0.40 18.69
C LYS A 142 0.30 0.98 17.28
N MET A 143 -0.37 0.33 16.33
CA MET A 143 -0.51 0.84 14.96
C MET A 143 -1.18 2.21 14.92
N MET A 144 -2.25 2.42 15.68
CA MET A 144 -2.92 3.73 15.77
C MET A 144 -2.06 4.78 16.48
N ALA A 145 -1.34 4.40 17.54
CA ALA A 145 -0.47 5.31 18.28
C ALA A 145 0.80 5.72 17.50
N SER A 146 1.24 4.90 16.56
CA SER A 146 2.34 5.19 15.63
C SER A 146 1.87 5.50 14.20
N PHE A 147 0.57 5.78 14.00
CA PHE A 147 0.07 6.12 12.67
C PHE A 147 0.49 7.56 12.34
N PRO A 148 1.10 7.82 11.17
CA PRO A 148 1.48 9.18 10.80
C PRO A 148 0.25 10.05 10.51
N ASP A 149 0.47 11.37 10.46
CA ASP A 149 -0.61 12.37 10.36
C ASP A 149 -1.47 12.24 9.08
N SER A 150 -0.96 11.53 8.06
CA SER A 150 -1.71 11.21 6.84
C SER A 150 -1.57 9.76 6.39
N LEU A 151 -2.62 9.24 5.73
CA LEU A 151 -2.57 7.94 5.06
C LEU A 151 -1.50 7.91 3.95
N GLY A 152 -1.21 9.06 3.31
CA GLY A 152 -0.14 9.16 2.31
C GLY A 152 1.24 8.90 2.91
N GLU A 153 1.54 9.47 4.08
CA GLU A 153 2.77 9.17 4.82
C GLU A 153 2.82 7.72 5.29
N ALA A 154 1.69 7.14 5.71
CA ALA A 154 1.63 5.72 6.06
C ALA A 154 2.06 4.84 4.87
N TYR A 155 1.53 5.11 3.67
CA TYR A 155 1.94 4.42 2.44
C TYR A 155 3.45 4.55 2.14
N VAL A 156 4.04 5.74 2.33
CA VAL A 156 5.49 5.95 2.12
C VAL A 156 6.32 5.17 3.15
N GLN A 157 5.94 5.20 4.43
CA GLN A 157 6.61 4.42 5.47
C GLN A 157 6.47 2.91 5.24
N TRP A 158 5.29 2.46 4.82
CA TRP A 158 5.00 1.06 4.49
C TRP A 158 5.85 0.52 3.33
N LEU A 159 6.03 1.32 2.27
CA LEU A 159 6.98 1.07 1.19
C LEU A 159 8.42 0.96 1.68
N GLY A 160 8.84 1.86 2.58
CA GLY A 160 10.18 1.87 3.17
C GLY A 160 10.48 0.64 4.04
N HIS A 161 9.53 0.24 4.90
CA HIS A 161 9.74 -0.84 5.87
C HIS A 161 9.49 -2.25 5.32
N SER A 162 8.72 -2.41 4.24
CA SER A 162 8.33 -3.73 3.70
C SER A 162 9.10 -4.14 2.43
N GLN A 163 10.25 -3.51 2.14
CA GLN A 163 11.03 -3.77 0.91
C GLN A 163 11.35 -5.26 0.66
N PRO A 164 11.75 -6.08 1.67
CA PRO A 164 11.99 -7.51 1.45
C PRO A 164 10.74 -8.29 1.02
N GLN A 165 9.57 -7.88 1.48
CA GLN A 165 8.28 -8.49 1.15
C GLN A 165 7.81 -8.04 -0.23
N PHE A 166 7.88 -6.74 -0.57
CA PHE A 166 7.64 -6.24 -1.93
C PHE A 166 8.52 -6.96 -2.95
N LYS A 167 9.82 -7.12 -2.65
CA LYS A 167 10.74 -7.89 -3.50
C LYS A 167 10.24 -9.32 -3.71
N GLN A 168 9.81 -10.02 -2.66
CA GLN A 168 9.27 -11.37 -2.78
C GLN A 168 7.98 -11.42 -3.61
N VAL A 169 7.02 -10.51 -3.40
CA VAL A 169 5.78 -10.45 -4.19
C VAL A 169 6.11 -10.26 -5.67
N PHE A 170 6.93 -9.26 -6.03
CA PHE A 170 7.31 -9.01 -7.42
C PHE A 170 8.17 -10.14 -8.03
N GLN A 171 9.01 -10.82 -7.23
CA GLN A 171 9.73 -12.01 -7.70
C GLN A 171 8.80 -13.19 -8.00
N ARG A 172 7.71 -13.36 -7.24
CA ARG A 172 6.73 -14.42 -7.46
C ARG A 172 5.81 -14.10 -8.64
N ILE A 173 5.38 -12.84 -8.77
CA ILE A 173 4.71 -12.33 -9.98
C ILE A 173 5.58 -12.57 -11.22
N ALA A 174 6.86 -12.17 -11.19
CA ALA A 174 7.76 -12.35 -12.34
C ALA A 174 8.13 -13.82 -12.62
N ALA A 175 7.99 -14.72 -11.65
CA ALA A 175 8.21 -16.15 -11.84
C ALA A 175 6.99 -16.88 -12.42
N GLN A 176 5.79 -16.32 -12.30
CA GLN A 176 4.58 -16.90 -12.89
C GLN A 176 4.56 -16.63 -14.39
N GLN A 177 4.69 -17.69 -15.20
CA GLN A 177 4.72 -17.62 -16.66
C GLN A 177 3.47 -18.23 -17.34
N ASP A 178 2.62 -18.91 -16.56
CA ASP A 178 1.40 -19.59 -17.03
C ASP A 178 0.24 -19.30 -16.07
N GLY A 179 -0.84 -18.74 -16.59
CA GLY A 179 -2.03 -18.32 -15.83
C GLY A 179 -1.83 -17.13 -14.88
N ALA A 180 -2.95 -16.69 -14.30
CA ALA A 180 -3.05 -15.44 -13.58
C ALA A 180 -2.49 -15.52 -12.16
N VAL A 181 -1.86 -14.42 -11.74
CA VAL A 181 -1.54 -14.16 -10.34
C VAL A 181 -2.71 -13.41 -9.70
N LEU A 182 -3.34 -14.05 -8.73
CA LEU A 182 -4.23 -13.42 -7.78
C LEU A 182 -3.41 -12.89 -6.60
N PHE A 183 -3.70 -11.67 -6.16
CA PHE A 183 -3.11 -11.11 -4.95
C PHE A 183 -4.14 -10.32 -4.17
N HIS A 184 -4.12 -10.46 -2.85
CA HIS A 184 -5.22 -9.99 -2.02
C HIS A 184 -4.78 -9.58 -0.61
N CYS A 185 -5.66 -8.84 0.06
CA CYS A 185 -5.56 -8.57 1.49
C CYS A 185 -6.98 -8.44 2.05
N THR A 186 -7.14 -8.28 3.35
CA THR A 186 -8.43 -8.29 4.05
C THR A 186 -9.55 -7.48 3.36
N ALA A 187 -9.27 -6.23 2.96
CA ALA A 187 -10.24 -5.39 2.24
C ALA A 187 -10.00 -5.30 0.73
N GLY A 188 -8.93 -5.91 0.22
CA GLY A 188 -8.55 -5.84 -1.20
C GLY A 188 -8.31 -4.43 -1.72
N LYS A 189 -7.95 -3.49 -0.84
CA LYS A 189 -7.82 -2.05 -1.12
C LYS A 189 -6.38 -1.57 -1.00
N ASP A 190 -5.87 -1.50 0.23
CA ASP A 190 -4.66 -0.73 0.54
C ASP A 190 -3.37 -1.51 0.21
N ARG A 191 -3.05 -2.60 0.93
CA ARG A 191 -1.92 -3.51 0.59
C ARG A 191 -1.95 -3.97 -0.88
N THR A 192 -3.12 -4.42 -1.32
CA THR A 192 -3.42 -4.85 -2.70
C THR A 192 -3.39 -3.71 -3.73
N GLY A 193 -3.39 -2.45 -3.30
CA GLY A 193 -3.30 -1.29 -4.19
C GLY A 193 -1.91 -0.66 -4.25
N ILE A 194 -0.97 -1.13 -3.42
CA ILE A 194 0.45 -0.76 -3.49
C ILE A 194 1.22 -1.73 -4.41
N ILE A 195 0.75 -2.98 -4.51
CA ILE A 195 1.15 -3.97 -5.52
C ILE A 195 0.54 -3.62 -6.88
#